data_AF-A0AAD1YCF3-F1
#
_entry.id   AF-A0AAD1YCF3-F1
#
_cell.length_a   1.000
_cell.length_b   1.000
_cell.length_c   1.000
_cell.angle_alpha   90.00
_cell.angle_beta   90.00
_cell.angle_gamma   90.00
#
_symmetry.space_group_name_H-M   'P 1'
#
loop_
_entity.id
_entity.type
_entity.pdbx_description
1 polymer ?
#
loop_
_entity_poly.entity_id
_entity_poly.type
_entity_poly.pdbx_seq_one_letter_code
_entity_poly.pdbx_strand_id
1 'polypeptide(L)'
;MPAWLAKRHPDVLGEFEDNTKRVFGGRRQYCFNSKTYHKYTEKIIRELAKHFKDEEAIVAWQIDNEFGHEGSDVCFCNECREAFRNYLREAYNNDINKLNETWGTIFWSQTYNDFDEIPLPAKTITTHNPSLRMEWERFRSLSVENYAKLQVNILKEILGKDSVIIHDFSGGYFDKSFDFSKVAKHIDIVAYNNYPVWGGQREPIPAHEIACGLDFMRGTKRENFWMITEAIMGAQGHDVIGYLPRPNQAKM
;
A
#
# COMPACT_ATOMS: atom_id res chain seq x y z
N MET A 1 10.66 0.34 -9.73
CA MET A 1 10.94 1.48 -10.64
C MET A 1 12.44 1.56 -10.95
N PRO A 2 12.86 1.80 -12.21
CA PRO A 2 14.27 2.02 -12.58
C PRO A 2 14.81 3.41 -12.23
N ALA A 3 16.14 3.53 -12.07
CA ALA A 3 16.82 4.78 -11.73
C ALA A 3 16.61 5.90 -12.76
N TRP A 4 16.58 5.58 -14.06
CA TRP A 4 16.36 6.57 -15.12
C TRP A 4 14.97 7.22 -15.02
N LEU A 5 13.96 6.47 -14.58
CA LEU A 5 12.60 6.98 -14.44
C LEU A 5 12.53 7.95 -13.26
N ALA A 6 13.12 7.60 -12.11
CA ALA A 6 13.25 8.49 -10.97
C ALA A 6 14.02 9.78 -11.31
N LYS A 7 15.10 9.67 -12.11
CA LYS A 7 15.90 10.82 -12.54
C LYS A 7 15.14 11.73 -13.51
N ARG A 8 14.41 11.14 -14.47
CA ARG A 8 13.67 11.88 -15.51
C ARG A 8 12.39 12.50 -14.98
N HIS A 9 11.72 11.83 -14.04
CA HIS A 9 10.45 12.21 -13.47
C HIS A 9 10.54 12.17 -11.94
N PRO A 10 11.15 13.18 -11.28
CA PRO A 10 11.27 13.21 -9.82
C PRO A 10 9.95 13.34 -9.07
N ASP A 11 8.84 13.64 -9.77
CA ASP A 11 7.47 13.70 -9.26
C ASP A 11 6.89 12.32 -8.91
N VAL A 12 7.46 11.23 -9.47
CA VAL A 12 7.03 9.87 -9.11
C VAL A 12 7.45 9.47 -7.70
N LEU A 13 8.44 10.14 -7.12
CA LEU A 13 8.99 9.83 -5.80
C LEU A 13 8.04 10.38 -4.72
N GLY A 14 7.82 9.58 -3.67
CA GLY A 14 7.05 10.01 -2.51
C GLY A 14 7.80 11.04 -1.67
N GLU A 15 7.07 11.70 -0.76
CA GLU A 15 7.63 12.64 0.22
C GLU A 15 7.32 12.16 1.64
N PHE A 16 8.28 12.29 2.54
CA PHE A 16 8.11 12.04 3.98
C PHE A 16 7.23 13.12 4.62
N GLU A 17 6.83 12.92 5.88
CA GLU A 17 5.96 13.84 6.62
C GLU A 17 6.53 15.26 6.78
N ASP A 18 7.84 15.40 6.77
CA ASP A 18 8.53 16.70 6.80
C ASP A 18 8.64 17.36 5.40
N ASN A 19 7.96 16.81 4.39
CA ASN A 19 8.00 17.19 2.98
C ASN A 19 9.38 16.97 2.32
N THR A 20 10.28 16.20 2.93
CA THR A 20 11.52 15.80 2.25
C THR A 20 11.22 14.71 1.22
N LYS A 21 11.82 14.83 0.04
CA LYS A 21 11.67 13.82 -1.02
C LYS A 21 12.38 12.53 -0.66
N ARG A 22 11.69 11.41 -0.88
CA ARG A 22 12.33 10.09 -0.90
C ARG A 22 13.36 10.05 -2.03
N VAL A 23 14.46 9.37 -1.78
CA VAL A 23 15.55 9.21 -2.76
C VAL A 23 15.51 7.83 -3.38
N PHE A 24 16.10 7.72 -4.57
CA PHE A 24 16.31 6.42 -5.20
C PHE A 24 17.47 5.68 -4.51
N GLY A 25 17.29 4.40 -4.22
CA GLY A 25 18.38 3.54 -3.72
C GLY A 25 17.90 2.26 -3.04
N GLY A 26 16.66 2.25 -2.56
CA GLY A 26 15.97 1.06 -2.04
C GLY A 26 14.82 0.61 -2.96
N ARG A 27 13.71 0.20 -2.34
CA ARG A 27 12.46 -0.20 -3.00
C ARG A 27 11.30 0.68 -2.57
N ARG A 28 10.19 0.63 -3.33
CA ARG A 28 8.89 1.23 -2.95
C ARG A 28 8.88 2.76 -2.70
N GLN A 29 9.86 3.47 -3.25
CA GLN A 29 10.02 4.92 -3.10
C GLN A 29 9.03 5.79 -3.91
N TYR A 30 8.02 5.20 -4.55
CA TYR A 30 7.07 5.91 -5.42
C TYR A 30 5.82 6.40 -4.66
N CYS A 31 5.11 7.37 -5.24
CA CYS A 31 3.81 7.84 -4.74
C CYS A 31 2.65 7.10 -5.42
N PHE A 32 1.71 6.57 -4.62
CA PHE A 32 0.50 5.89 -5.12
C PHE A 32 -0.46 6.79 -5.91
N ASN A 33 -0.36 8.11 -5.74
CA ASN A 33 -1.19 9.09 -6.45
C ASN A 33 -0.47 9.75 -7.61
N SER A 34 0.77 9.36 -7.92
CA SER A 34 1.52 9.99 -9.01
C SER A 34 0.95 9.59 -10.38
N LYS A 35 0.39 10.58 -11.09
CA LYS A 35 -0.15 10.38 -12.44
C LYS A 35 0.94 9.96 -13.42
N THR A 36 2.15 10.47 -13.26
CA THR A 36 3.30 10.07 -14.07
C THR A 36 3.64 8.61 -13.81
N TYR A 37 3.69 8.20 -12.54
CA TYR A 37 3.97 6.81 -12.20
C TYR A 37 2.90 5.87 -12.76
N HIS A 38 1.62 6.21 -12.63
CA HIS A 38 0.51 5.43 -13.20
C HIS A 38 0.65 5.21 -14.71
N LYS A 39 1.04 6.24 -15.48
CA LYS A 39 1.27 6.10 -16.93
C LYS A 39 2.37 5.09 -17.25
N TYR A 40 3.47 5.10 -16.49
CA TYR A 40 4.56 4.14 -16.71
C TYR A 40 4.21 2.74 -16.20
N THR A 41 3.48 2.62 -15.08
CA THR A 41 2.92 1.37 -14.58
C THR A 41 1.99 0.74 -15.62
N GLU A 42 1.05 1.51 -16.17
CA GLU A 42 0.16 1.03 -17.22
C GLU A 42 0.95 0.56 -18.44
N LYS A 43 1.92 1.37 -18.89
CA LYS A 43 2.74 1.01 -20.05
C LYS A 43 3.47 -0.32 -19.85
N ILE A 44 4.15 -0.52 -18.71
CA ILE A 44 4.93 -1.74 -18.50
C ILE A 44 4.02 -2.97 -18.33
N ILE A 45 2.91 -2.84 -17.61
CA ILE A 45 1.96 -3.95 -17.41
C ILE A 45 1.36 -4.35 -18.76
N ARG A 46 0.93 -3.39 -19.59
CA ARG A 46 0.33 -3.69 -20.90
C ARG A 46 1.31 -4.42 -21.81
N GLU A 47 2.57 -3.98 -21.88
CA GLU A 47 3.57 -4.65 -22.71
C GLU A 47 3.92 -6.04 -22.19
N LEU A 48 4.06 -6.20 -20.86
CA LEU A 48 4.35 -7.49 -20.24
C LEU A 48 3.21 -8.49 -20.45
N ALA A 49 1.97 -8.07 -20.20
CA ALA A 49 0.79 -8.91 -20.37
C ALA A 49 0.59 -9.31 -21.84
N LYS A 50 0.75 -8.38 -22.80
CA LYS A 50 0.63 -8.70 -24.23
C LYS A 50 1.71 -9.67 -24.71
N HIS A 51 2.91 -9.59 -24.17
CA HIS A 51 4.02 -10.45 -24.56
C HIS A 51 3.80 -11.89 -24.10
N PHE A 52 3.29 -12.08 -22.89
CA PHE A 52 3.16 -13.39 -22.24
C PHE A 52 1.73 -13.95 -22.20
N LYS A 53 0.76 -13.29 -22.84
CA LYS A 53 -0.67 -13.69 -22.77
C LYS A 53 -0.95 -15.13 -23.22
N ASP A 54 -0.14 -15.66 -24.14
CA ASP A 54 -0.32 -16.99 -24.73
C ASP A 54 0.62 -18.04 -24.09
N GLU A 55 1.32 -17.68 -23.00
CA GLU A 55 2.22 -18.58 -22.29
C GLU A 55 1.45 -19.43 -21.27
N GLU A 56 1.28 -20.71 -21.57
CA GLU A 56 0.53 -21.66 -20.73
C GLU A 56 1.25 -21.98 -19.41
N ALA A 57 2.56 -21.75 -19.30
CA ALA A 57 3.31 -21.99 -18.06
C ALA A 57 3.01 -20.95 -16.96
N ILE A 58 2.38 -19.81 -17.27
CA ILE A 58 2.06 -18.78 -16.29
C ILE A 58 0.72 -19.07 -15.63
N VAL A 59 0.79 -19.53 -14.37
CA VAL A 59 -0.39 -19.90 -13.58
C VAL A 59 -1.02 -18.75 -12.81
N ALA A 60 -0.28 -17.68 -12.54
CA ALA A 60 -0.74 -16.52 -11.80
C ALA A 60 0.12 -15.27 -12.07
N TRP A 61 -0.48 -14.10 -11.85
CA TRP A 61 0.15 -12.79 -12.00
C TRP A 61 0.11 -12.04 -10.68
N GLN A 62 1.27 -11.72 -10.11
CA GLN A 62 1.34 -10.87 -8.93
C GLN A 62 1.34 -9.39 -9.32
N ILE A 63 0.45 -8.59 -8.72
CA ILE A 63 0.51 -7.12 -8.83
C ILE A 63 1.50 -6.57 -7.81
N ASP A 64 2.42 -5.72 -8.26
CA ASP A 64 3.43 -5.07 -7.40
C ASP A 64 4.12 -6.06 -6.42
N ASN A 65 4.57 -5.58 -5.25
CA ASN A 65 5.23 -6.41 -4.23
C ASN A 65 5.06 -5.78 -2.84
N GLU A 66 4.26 -6.33 -1.94
CA GLU A 66 4.11 -5.85 -0.56
C GLU A 66 3.64 -4.39 -0.43
N PHE A 67 2.40 -4.08 -0.83
CA PHE A 67 1.87 -2.72 -0.66
C PHE A 67 2.01 -2.21 0.78
N GLY A 68 2.41 -0.95 0.94
CA GLY A 68 2.56 -0.28 2.24
C GLY A 68 3.73 -0.74 3.12
N HIS A 69 4.50 -1.75 2.73
CA HIS A 69 5.66 -2.19 3.52
C HIS A 69 6.68 -1.05 3.73
N GLU A 70 7.36 -1.04 4.88
CA GLU A 70 8.33 -0.02 5.31
C GLU A 70 7.79 1.43 5.26
N GLY A 71 6.49 1.62 5.54
CA GLY A 71 5.84 2.94 5.49
C GLY A 71 5.69 3.49 4.07
N SER A 72 5.79 2.64 3.06
CA SER A 72 5.72 3.06 1.65
C SER A 72 4.37 3.64 1.24
N ASP A 73 3.31 3.35 2.00
CA ASP A 73 1.94 3.87 1.91
C ASP A 73 1.75 5.30 2.44
N VAL A 74 2.78 5.88 3.05
CA VAL A 74 2.73 7.25 3.59
C VAL A 74 3.43 8.22 2.64
N CYS A 75 2.70 9.18 2.09
CA CYS A 75 3.27 10.19 1.19
C CYS A 75 2.60 11.56 1.37
N PHE A 76 3.40 12.61 1.52
CA PHE A 76 2.92 13.99 1.75
C PHE A 76 3.13 14.94 0.57
N CYS A 77 3.38 14.39 -0.64
CA CYS A 77 3.66 15.21 -1.80
C CYS A 77 2.44 16.01 -2.29
N ASN A 78 2.68 16.99 -3.16
CA ASN A 78 1.63 17.84 -3.71
C ASN A 78 0.54 17.05 -4.47
N GLU A 79 0.88 15.96 -5.16
CA GLU A 79 -0.14 15.12 -5.82
C GLU A 79 -1.09 14.47 -4.80
N CYS A 80 -0.56 14.02 -3.64
CA CYS A 80 -1.39 13.52 -2.55
C CYS A 80 -2.27 14.61 -1.94
N ARG A 81 -1.74 15.84 -1.80
CA ARG A 81 -2.51 16.99 -1.29
C ARG A 81 -3.73 17.28 -2.15
N GLU A 82 -3.53 17.39 -3.46
CA GLU A 82 -4.63 17.66 -4.40
C GLU A 82 -5.62 16.51 -4.47
N ALA A 83 -5.13 15.26 -4.52
CA ALA A 83 -5.98 14.09 -4.51
C ALA A 83 -6.80 13.96 -3.20
N PHE A 84 -6.22 14.31 -2.05
CA PHE A 84 -6.92 14.31 -0.77
C PHE A 84 -8.03 15.35 -0.71
N ARG A 85 -7.77 16.57 -1.20
CA ARG A 85 -8.79 17.63 -1.27
C ARG A 85 -9.96 17.23 -2.17
N ASN A 86 -9.67 16.60 -3.30
CA ASN A 86 -10.73 16.07 -4.18
C ASN A 86 -11.51 14.94 -3.52
N TYR A 87 -10.85 14.03 -2.82
CA TYR A 87 -11.52 13.01 -2.00
C TYR A 87 -12.46 13.63 -0.96
N LEU A 88 -12.04 14.69 -0.27
CA LEU A 88 -12.89 15.40 0.69
C LEU A 88 -14.07 16.10 0.01
N ARG A 89 -13.86 16.72 -1.16
CA ARG A 89 -14.96 17.29 -1.94
C ARG A 89 -16.00 16.22 -2.27
N GLU A 90 -15.58 15.05 -2.71
CA GLU A 90 -16.50 13.94 -2.99
C GLU A 90 -17.20 13.44 -1.72
N ALA A 91 -16.46 13.21 -0.64
CA ALA A 91 -17.00 12.68 0.62
C ALA A 91 -18.03 13.61 1.28
N TYR A 92 -17.88 14.93 1.09
CA TYR A 92 -18.75 15.95 1.67
C TYR A 92 -19.65 16.65 0.63
N ASN A 93 -19.85 16.06 -0.55
CA ASN A 93 -20.71 16.60 -1.62
C ASN A 93 -20.37 18.05 -2.03
N ASN A 94 -19.08 18.41 -2.00
CA ASN A 94 -18.55 19.73 -2.27
C ASN A 94 -19.12 20.83 -1.35
N ASP A 95 -19.54 20.47 -0.15
CA ASP A 95 -20.04 21.38 0.88
C ASP A 95 -19.04 21.51 2.04
N ILE A 96 -18.33 22.65 2.07
CA ILE A 96 -17.34 22.94 3.11
C ILE A 96 -17.98 23.18 4.48
N ASN A 97 -19.22 23.68 4.54
CA ASN A 97 -19.91 23.91 5.81
C ASN A 97 -20.25 22.59 6.47
N LYS A 98 -20.72 21.61 5.68
CA LYS A 98 -20.97 20.25 6.15
C LYS A 98 -19.70 19.60 6.72
N LEU A 99 -18.54 19.81 6.08
CA LEU A 99 -17.26 19.33 6.59
C LEU A 99 -16.91 20.00 7.92
N ASN A 100 -17.00 21.33 7.99
CA ASN A 100 -16.70 22.09 9.20
C ASN A 100 -17.58 21.67 10.39
N GLU A 101 -18.88 21.48 10.16
CA GLU A 101 -19.82 21.01 11.18
C GLU A 101 -19.49 19.59 11.64
N THR A 102 -19.23 18.68 10.69
CA THR A 102 -18.89 17.27 11.00
C THR A 102 -17.58 17.15 11.78
N TRP A 103 -16.58 17.97 11.43
CA TRP A 103 -15.25 17.93 12.06
C TRP A 103 -15.16 18.78 13.34
N GLY A 104 -16.16 19.61 13.62
CA GLY A 104 -16.12 20.55 14.75
C GLY A 104 -14.96 21.55 14.64
N THR A 105 -14.71 22.07 13.44
CA THR A 105 -13.52 22.91 13.13
C THR A 105 -13.50 24.26 13.85
N ILE A 106 -14.59 24.64 14.51
CA ILE A 106 -14.65 25.83 15.36
C ILE A 106 -13.59 25.80 16.48
N PHE A 107 -13.23 24.60 16.95
CA PHE A 107 -12.22 24.43 17.98
C PHE A 107 -10.83 24.82 17.47
N TRP A 108 -10.16 25.71 18.22
CA TRP A 108 -8.88 26.34 17.83
C TRP A 108 -8.92 27.04 16.45
N SER A 109 -10.08 27.54 16.04
CA SER A 109 -10.24 28.34 14.81
C SER A 109 -9.73 27.62 13.55
N GLN A 110 -9.99 26.32 13.43
CA GLN A 110 -9.62 25.50 12.27
C GLN A 110 -10.69 25.51 11.16
N THR A 111 -11.66 26.44 11.20
CA THR A 111 -12.74 26.53 10.22
C THR A 111 -12.20 26.91 8.84
N TYR A 112 -12.59 26.15 7.82
CA TYR A 112 -12.15 26.33 6.44
C TYR A 112 -13.23 27.01 5.59
N ASN A 113 -12.85 27.93 4.71
CA ASN A 113 -13.73 28.54 3.71
C ASN A 113 -13.76 27.76 2.40
N ASP A 114 -12.70 27.00 2.10
CA ASP A 114 -12.60 26.15 0.92
C ASP A 114 -11.80 24.88 1.22
N PHE A 115 -12.02 23.82 0.43
CA PHE A 115 -11.24 22.59 0.52
C PHE A 115 -9.74 22.79 0.22
N ASP A 116 -9.38 23.81 -0.56
CA ASP A 116 -7.99 24.20 -0.85
C ASP A 116 -7.26 24.79 0.36
N GLU A 117 -7.97 25.16 1.43
CA GLU A 117 -7.36 25.58 2.69
C GLU A 117 -6.99 24.37 3.58
N ILE A 118 -7.54 23.19 3.30
CA ILE A 118 -7.33 22.00 4.13
C ILE A 118 -5.87 21.53 4.00
N PRO A 119 -5.14 21.40 5.13
CA PRO A 119 -3.77 20.91 5.12
C PRO A 119 -3.72 19.38 5.10
N LEU A 120 -2.57 18.83 4.70
CA LEU A 120 -2.25 17.45 5.06
C LEU A 120 -1.91 17.40 6.57
N PRO A 121 -2.20 16.30 7.27
CA PRO A 121 -1.89 16.16 8.69
C PRO A 121 -0.39 15.89 8.92
N ALA A 122 0.46 16.80 8.46
CA ALA A 122 1.91 16.79 8.67
C ALA A 122 2.29 17.37 10.05
N LYS A 123 3.55 17.22 10.45
CA LYS A 123 4.04 17.71 11.75
C LYS A 123 3.69 19.19 12.00
N THR A 124 3.03 19.46 13.12
CA THR A 124 2.69 20.81 13.62
C THR A 124 3.03 20.94 15.11
N ILE A 125 2.78 22.11 15.72
CA ILE A 125 3.11 22.39 17.13
C ILE A 125 2.41 21.40 18.08
N THR A 126 1.15 21.07 17.79
CA THR A 126 0.34 20.11 18.55
C THR A 126 -0.25 19.05 17.62
N THR A 127 -1.30 18.34 18.02
CA THR A 127 -2.00 17.39 17.15
C THR A 127 -2.94 18.08 16.17
N HIS A 128 -3.07 17.50 14.98
CA HIS A 128 -4.17 17.78 14.07
C HIS A 128 -5.51 17.29 14.63
N ASN A 129 -6.60 17.86 14.12
CA ASN A 129 -7.96 17.40 14.39
C ASN A 129 -8.07 15.87 14.11
N PRO A 130 -8.63 15.08 15.04
CA PRO A 130 -8.76 13.63 14.85
C PRO A 130 -9.56 13.26 13.60
N SER A 131 -10.56 14.05 13.21
CA SER A 131 -11.35 13.84 11.98
C SER A 131 -10.50 14.04 10.73
N LEU A 132 -9.65 15.07 10.70
CA LEU A 132 -8.68 15.28 9.61
C LEU A 132 -7.72 14.08 9.48
N ARG A 133 -7.18 13.60 10.62
CA ARG A 133 -6.29 12.44 10.64
C ARG A 133 -7.01 11.18 10.14
N MET A 134 -8.24 10.93 10.60
CA MET A 134 -9.02 9.78 10.19
C MET A 134 -9.35 9.78 8.69
N GLU A 135 -9.74 10.94 8.14
CA GLU A 135 -9.99 11.06 6.70
C GLU A 135 -8.72 10.88 5.88
N TRP A 136 -7.57 11.32 6.39
CA TRP A 136 -6.28 11.04 5.76
C TRP A 136 -5.96 9.54 5.73
N GLU A 137 -6.18 8.81 6.83
CA GLU A 137 -6.02 7.33 6.85
C GLU A 137 -6.92 6.64 5.81
N ARG A 138 -8.20 7.06 5.74
CA ARG A 138 -9.16 6.54 4.77
C ARG A 138 -8.72 6.82 3.33
N PHE A 139 -8.24 8.03 3.07
CA PHE A 139 -7.74 8.43 1.76
C PHE A 139 -6.49 7.65 1.34
N ARG A 140 -5.53 7.44 2.25
CA ARG A 140 -4.34 6.62 1.97
C ARG A 140 -4.73 5.19 1.60
N SER A 141 -5.63 4.60 2.38
CA SER A 141 -6.20 3.28 2.10
C SER A 141 -6.86 3.22 0.71
N LEU A 142 -7.67 4.22 0.36
CA LEU A 142 -8.30 4.33 -0.94
C LEU A 142 -7.29 4.51 -2.08
N SER A 143 -6.20 5.25 -1.85
CA SER A 143 -5.14 5.46 -2.86
C SER A 143 -4.46 4.15 -3.23
N VAL A 144 -4.14 3.33 -2.22
CA VAL A 144 -3.57 1.99 -2.43
C VAL A 144 -4.57 1.06 -3.13
N GLU A 145 -5.83 1.06 -2.69
CA GLU A 145 -6.90 0.29 -3.35
C GLU A 145 -7.05 0.64 -4.83
N ASN A 146 -7.13 1.94 -5.16
CA ASN A 146 -7.27 2.42 -6.53
C ASN A 146 -6.07 2.02 -7.39
N TYR A 147 -4.85 2.09 -6.84
CA TYR A 147 -3.66 1.68 -7.56
C TYR A 147 -3.60 0.16 -7.79
N ALA A 148 -4.01 -0.66 -6.82
CA ALA A 148 -4.14 -2.10 -7.01
C ALA A 148 -5.19 -2.42 -8.08
N LYS A 149 -6.37 -1.79 -7.99
CA LYS A 149 -7.46 -1.94 -8.96
C LYS A 149 -7.05 -1.55 -10.37
N LEU A 150 -6.25 -0.50 -10.55
CA LEU A 150 -5.70 -0.10 -11.85
C LEU A 150 -4.92 -1.27 -12.49
N GLN A 151 -4.01 -1.90 -11.74
CA GLN A 151 -3.18 -3.00 -12.25
C GLN A 151 -4.03 -4.24 -12.58
N VAL A 152 -4.95 -4.61 -11.68
CA VAL A 152 -5.89 -5.72 -11.89
C VAL A 152 -6.69 -5.52 -13.18
N ASN A 153 -7.28 -4.34 -13.36
CA ASN A 153 -8.13 -4.06 -14.51
C ASN A 153 -7.36 -4.21 -15.83
N ILE A 154 -6.14 -3.70 -15.89
CA ILE A 154 -5.29 -3.80 -17.09
C ILE A 154 -4.96 -5.27 -17.40
N LEU A 155 -4.60 -6.06 -16.37
CA LEU A 155 -4.31 -7.48 -16.54
C LEU A 155 -5.54 -8.25 -17.03
N LYS A 156 -6.70 -8.08 -16.38
CA LYS A 156 -7.95 -8.75 -16.77
C LYS A 156 -8.44 -8.30 -18.16
N GLU A 157 -8.16 -7.06 -18.58
CA GLU A 157 -8.47 -6.55 -19.93
C GLU A 157 -7.70 -7.32 -21.01
N ILE A 158 -6.43 -7.67 -20.76
CA ILE A 158 -5.54 -8.27 -21.76
C ILE A 158 -5.54 -9.80 -21.70
N LEU A 159 -5.47 -10.36 -20.49
CA LEU A 159 -5.33 -11.79 -20.22
C LEU A 159 -6.69 -12.50 -20.11
N GLY A 160 -7.79 -11.75 -20.00
CA GLY A 160 -9.13 -12.27 -19.82
C GLY A 160 -9.54 -12.40 -18.35
N LYS A 161 -10.82 -12.68 -18.13
CA LYS A 161 -11.40 -12.74 -16.77
C LYS A 161 -10.89 -13.93 -15.95
N ASP A 162 -10.46 -14.98 -16.62
CA ASP A 162 -10.05 -16.25 -16.01
C ASP A 162 -8.58 -16.23 -15.52
N SER A 163 -7.80 -15.20 -15.85
CA SER A 163 -6.41 -15.08 -15.39
C SER A 163 -6.37 -14.92 -13.87
N VAL A 164 -5.54 -15.69 -13.17
CA VAL A 164 -5.40 -15.58 -11.71
C VAL A 164 -4.47 -14.43 -11.36
N ILE A 165 -4.98 -13.45 -10.60
CA ILE A 165 -4.22 -12.30 -10.11
C ILE A 165 -4.07 -12.39 -8.59
N ILE A 166 -2.84 -12.21 -8.12
CA ILE A 166 -2.49 -12.30 -6.70
C ILE A 166 -1.79 -11.02 -6.24
N HIS A 167 -1.75 -10.81 -4.93
CA HIS A 167 -0.87 -9.83 -4.30
C HIS A 167 -0.34 -10.39 -2.99
N ASP A 168 0.94 -10.20 -2.76
CA ASP A 168 1.63 -10.57 -1.54
C ASP A 168 1.54 -9.44 -0.51
N PHE A 169 0.81 -9.68 0.58
CA PHE A 169 0.85 -8.77 1.71
C PHE A 169 2.09 -9.07 2.55
N SER A 170 2.84 -8.03 2.91
CA SER A 170 3.95 -8.14 3.84
C SER A 170 3.50 -8.61 5.21
N GLY A 171 4.45 -9.12 6.00
CA GLY A 171 4.26 -9.42 7.42
C GLY A 171 3.64 -8.28 8.23
N GLY A 172 2.88 -8.65 9.26
CA GLY A 172 2.13 -7.72 10.11
C GLY A 172 0.70 -7.48 9.61
N TYR A 173 -0.13 -6.91 10.47
CA TYR A 173 -1.56 -6.70 10.20
C TYR A 173 -2.12 -5.37 10.72
N PHE A 174 -1.57 -4.80 11.80
CA PHE A 174 -2.05 -3.53 12.38
C PHE A 174 -1.08 -2.34 12.24
N ASP A 175 0.04 -2.53 11.57
CA ASP A 175 1.07 -1.50 11.36
C ASP A 175 1.00 -0.84 9.98
N LYS A 176 0.05 -1.26 9.14
CA LYS A 176 -0.15 -0.73 7.78
C LYS A 176 -1.24 0.32 7.75
N SER A 177 -1.07 1.33 6.91
CA SER A 177 -1.99 2.48 6.76
C SER A 177 -3.05 2.26 5.68
N PHE A 178 -3.36 1.01 5.34
CA PHE A 178 -4.40 0.67 4.38
C PHE A 178 -5.15 -0.62 4.75
N ASP A 179 -6.34 -0.79 4.20
CA ASP A 179 -7.23 -1.92 4.50
C ASP A 179 -7.02 -3.05 3.48
N PHE A 180 -6.48 -4.17 3.95
CA PHE A 180 -6.16 -5.32 3.10
C PHE A 180 -7.42 -5.91 2.48
N SER A 181 -8.54 -5.88 3.20
CA SER A 181 -9.82 -6.42 2.72
C SER A 181 -10.36 -5.63 1.54
N LYS A 182 -10.03 -4.34 1.43
CA LYS A 182 -10.40 -3.52 0.26
C LYS A 182 -9.59 -3.87 -0.98
N VAL A 183 -8.29 -4.09 -0.82
CA VAL A 183 -7.42 -4.56 -1.92
C VAL A 183 -7.79 -5.99 -2.32
N ALA A 184 -8.03 -6.86 -1.34
CA ALA A 184 -8.38 -8.27 -1.54
C ALA A 184 -9.65 -8.48 -2.39
N LYS A 185 -10.59 -7.52 -2.40
CA LYS A 185 -11.79 -7.56 -3.24
C LYS A 185 -11.50 -7.52 -4.74
N HIS A 186 -10.36 -6.98 -5.14
CA HIS A 186 -10.02 -6.79 -6.56
C HIS A 186 -9.12 -7.91 -7.10
N ILE A 187 -8.40 -8.63 -6.25
CA ILE A 187 -7.51 -9.75 -6.64
C ILE A 187 -8.22 -11.10 -6.51
N ASP A 188 -7.73 -12.14 -7.19
CA ASP A 188 -8.31 -13.49 -7.18
C ASP A 188 -7.82 -14.31 -5.98
N ILE A 189 -6.55 -14.21 -5.59
CA ILE A 189 -6.02 -14.97 -4.45
C ILE A 189 -5.16 -14.04 -3.59
N VAL A 190 -5.37 -14.08 -2.28
CA VAL A 190 -4.54 -13.38 -1.30
C VAL A 190 -3.26 -14.17 -1.08
N ALA A 191 -2.11 -13.51 -1.20
CA ALA A 191 -0.84 -14.08 -0.82
C ALA A 191 -0.22 -13.35 0.37
N TYR A 192 0.64 -14.03 1.10
CA TYR A 192 1.28 -13.51 2.31
C TYR A 192 2.76 -13.91 2.39
N ASN A 193 3.58 -12.97 2.84
CA ASN A 193 5.01 -13.18 3.08
C ASN A 193 5.22 -13.51 4.55
N ASN A 194 5.50 -14.78 4.84
CA ASN A 194 5.60 -15.30 6.20
C ASN A 194 7.07 -15.36 6.65
N TYR A 195 7.48 -14.35 7.42
CA TYR A 195 8.78 -14.28 8.07
C TYR A 195 8.65 -14.28 9.60
N PRO A 196 8.54 -15.46 10.24
CA PRO A 196 8.53 -15.63 11.71
C PRO A 196 9.76 -15.08 12.45
N VAL A 197 10.83 -14.77 11.74
CA VAL A 197 12.09 -14.29 12.27
C VAL A 197 12.53 -13.12 11.41
N TRP A 198 12.88 -12.01 12.07
CA TRP A 198 13.42 -10.83 11.43
C TRP A 198 14.81 -10.46 11.96
N GLY A 199 15.58 -9.73 11.15
CA GLY A 199 16.84 -9.11 11.54
C GLY A 199 16.75 -8.29 12.82
N GLY A 200 17.70 -8.46 13.74
CA GLY A 200 17.77 -7.67 14.97
C GLY A 200 16.73 -8.01 16.05
N GLN A 201 15.85 -8.98 15.82
CA GLN A 201 14.99 -9.51 16.88
C GLN A 201 15.84 -10.21 17.96
N ARG A 202 15.35 -10.23 19.21
CA ARG A 202 15.94 -11.01 20.32
C ARG A 202 15.31 -12.39 20.48
N GLU A 203 14.08 -12.53 20.00
CA GLU A 203 13.29 -13.76 20.04
C GLU A 203 12.45 -13.83 18.76
N PRO A 204 12.18 -15.03 18.21
CA PRO A 204 11.26 -15.20 17.09
C PRO A 204 9.85 -14.68 17.42
N ILE A 205 9.09 -14.35 16.38
CA ILE A 205 7.67 -14.01 16.50
C ILE A 205 6.94 -15.20 17.16
N PRO A 206 6.14 -14.98 18.22
CA PRO A 206 5.39 -16.04 18.86
C PRO A 206 4.43 -16.76 17.91
N ALA A 207 4.25 -18.07 18.10
CA ALA A 207 3.39 -18.89 17.23
C ALA A 207 1.95 -18.39 17.13
N HIS A 208 1.41 -17.79 18.21
CA HIS A 208 0.05 -17.25 18.21
C HIS A 208 -0.08 -15.97 17.35
N GLU A 209 0.96 -15.15 17.25
CA GLU A 209 0.96 -13.97 16.37
C GLU A 209 1.06 -14.39 14.89
N ILE A 210 1.89 -15.41 14.60
CA ILE A 210 1.96 -16.00 13.26
C ILE A 210 0.59 -16.54 12.86
N ALA A 211 -0.02 -17.39 13.71
CA ALA A 211 -1.35 -17.94 13.46
C ALA A 211 -2.41 -16.85 13.28
N CYS A 212 -2.36 -15.79 14.09
CA CYS A 212 -3.26 -14.65 13.95
C CYS A 212 -3.07 -13.93 12.61
N GLY A 213 -1.83 -13.73 12.16
CA GLY A 213 -1.54 -13.17 10.84
C GLY A 213 -2.10 -14.03 9.70
N LEU A 214 -1.92 -15.35 9.78
CA LEU A 214 -2.47 -16.28 8.77
C LEU A 214 -4.01 -16.28 8.76
N ASP A 215 -4.63 -16.26 9.94
CA ASP A 215 -6.08 -16.16 10.10
C ASP A 215 -6.62 -14.82 9.59
N PHE A 216 -5.88 -13.73 9.81
CA PHE A 216 -6.20 -12.41 9.30
C PHE A 216 -6.19 -12.40 7.77
N MET A 217 -5.14 -12.94 7.13
CA MET A 217 -5.05 -13.03 5.67
C MET A 217 -6.20 -13.84 5.08
N ARG A 218 -6.51 -15.00 5.68
CA ARG A 218 -7.69 -15.79 5.33
C ARG A 218 -8.98 -14.96 5.42
N GLY A 219 -9.10 -14.16 6.47
CA GLY A 219 -10.24 -13.28 6.73
C GLY A 219 -10.42 -12.13 5.73
N THR A 220 -9.34 -11.65 5.10
CA THR A 220 -9.41 -10.50 4.16
C THR A 220 -10.31 -10.79 2.95
N LYS A 221 -10.26 -12.00 2.42
CA LYS A 221 -11.11 -12.47 1.31
C LYS A 221 -12.28 -13.35 1.78
N ARG A 222 -12.26 -13.80 3.04
CA ARG A 222 -13.25 -14.73 3.63
C ARG A 222 -13.33 -16.07 2.87
N GLU A 223 -12.20 -16.51 2.35
CA GLU A 223 -12.05 -17.78 1.66
C GLU A 223 -11.06 -18.65 2.42
N ASN A 224 -11.21 -19.98 2.36
CA ASN A 224 -10.32 -20.91 3.06
C ASN A 224 -8.95 -21.06 2.37
N PHE A 225 -8.74 -20.43 1.22
CA PHE A 225 -7.54 -20.55 0.41
C PHE A 225 -6.81 -19.21 0.28
N TRP A 226 -5.53 -19.21 0.66
CA TRP A 226 -4.58 -18.12 0.49
C TRP A 226 -3.20 -18.72 0.26
N MET A 227 -2.30 -17.99 -0.40
CA MET A 227 -0.98 -18.47 -0.78
C MET A 227 0.12 -17.94 0.15
N ILE A 228 1.17 -18.72 0.35
CA ILE A 228 2.45 -18.21 0.85
C ILE A 228 3.36 -18.03 -0.36
N THR A 229 3.66 -16.79 -0.70
CA THR A 229 4.58 -16.43 -1.79
C THR A 229 6.03 -16.42 -1.31
N GLU A 230 6.25 -15.95 -0.09
CA GLU A 230 7.57 -15.90 0.52
C GLU A 230 7.55 -16.52 1.91
N ALA A 231 8.52 -17.40 2.17
CA ALA A 231 8.68 -18.07 3.45
C ALA A 231 10.15 -18.06 3.86
N ILE A 232 10.40 -18.00 5.16
CA ILE A 232 11.77 -18.08 5.67
C ILE A 232 12.38 -19.46 5.42
N MET A 233 13.51 -19.50 4.70
CA MET A 233 14.27 -20.74 4.45
C MET A 233 15.68 -20.71 5.05
N GLY A 234 16.09 -19.59 5.65
CA GLY A 234 17.43 -19.39 6.20
C GLY A 234 17.50 -18.12 7.04
N ALA A 235 18.70 -17.70 7.41
CA ALA A 235 18.89 -16.44 8.13
C ALA A 235 18.49 -15.27 7.22
N GLN A 236 17.49 -14.51 7.64
CA GLN A 236 17.04 -13.34 6.91
C GLN A 236 18.09 -12.21 7.05
N GLY A 237 18.33 -11.44 6.00
CA GLY A 237 19.32 -10.35 5.99
C GLY A 237 18.77 -9.10 5.33
N HIS A 238 17.79 -8.45 5.97
CA HIS A 238 17.20 -7.21 5.46
C HIS A 238 18.19 -6.04 5.61
N ASP A 239 18.40 -5.58 6.83
CA ASP A 239 19.39 -4.59 7.24
C ASP A 239 20.32 -5.14 8.33
N VAL A 240 19.78 -6.02 9.17
CA VAL A 240 20.51 -6.80 10.19
C VAL A 240 20.30 -8.29 9.93
N ILE A 241 21.33 -9.11 10.11
CA ILE A 241 21.21 -10.58 10.00
C ILE A 241 20.36 -11.09 11.17
N GLY A 242 19.31 -11.83 10.85
CA GLY A 242 18.39 -12.46 11.79
C GLY A 242 18.85 -13.85 12.23
N TYR A 243 17.99 -14.54 13.00
CA TYR A 243 18.27 -15.90 13.43
C TYR A 243 18.26 -16.88 12.27
N LEU A 244 19.17 -17.85 12.32
CA LEU A 244 19.04 -19.04 11.51
C LEU A 244 17.84 -19.86 12.03
N PRO A 245 16.87 -20.21 11.17
CA PRO A 245 15.77 -21.08 11.56
C PRO A 245 16.28 -22.39 12.16
N ARG A 246 15.60 -22.88 13.20
CA ARG A 246 15.94 -24.18 13.80
C ARG A 246 15.74 -25.31 12.78
N PRO A 247 16.43 -26.47 12.93
CA PRO A 247 16.16 -27.63 12.11
C PRO A 247 14.67 -27.96 12.06
N ASN A 248 14.13 -28.18 10.86
CA ASN A 248 12.71 -28.43 10.57
C ASN A 248 11.74 -27.27 10.83
N GLN A 249 12.20 -26.06 11.17
CA GLN A 249 11.28 -24.94 11.40
C GLN A 249 10.53 -24.52 10.12
N ALA A 250 11.18 -24.53 8.96
CA ALA A 250 10.53 -24.24 7.68
C ALA A 250 9.50 -25.31 7.25
N LYS A 251 9.48 -26.47 7.90
CA LYS A 251 8.50 -27.54 7.65
C LYS A 251 7.21 -27.34 8.47
N MET A 252 7.29 -26.62 9.59
CA MET A 252 6.14 -26.34 10.46
C MET A 252 5.30 -25.20 9.90
#